data_AF-A0A3A4QLC0-F1
#
_entry.id   AF-A0A3A4QLC0-F1
#
_cell.length_a   1.000
_cell.length_b   1.000
_cell.length_c   1.000
_cell.angle_alpha   90.00
_cell.angle_beta   90.00
_cell.angle_gamma   90.00
#
_symmetry.space_group_name_H-M   'P 1'
#
loop_
_entity.id
_entity.type
_entity.pdbx_description
1 polymer ?
#
loop_
_entity_poly.entity_id
_entity_poly.type
_entity_poly.pdbx_seq_one_letter_code
_entity_poly.pdbx_strand_id
1 'polypeptide(L)'
;MKQIFNAFVLITAACLLFSSPFAIAASGHPDVALMDHQGNLVVLDGNTPYSPKKTCGGCHDYDMITNAYHFQQGRTDAEGRIVISDGFDSKKPWNLSDGMYGKW
;
A
#
# COMPACT_ATOMS: atom_id res chain seq x y z
N MET A 1 -28.02 -19.69 43.33
CA MET A 1 -27.97 -18.43 42.55
C MET A 1 -26.89 -17.46 43.01
N LYS A 2 -26.84 -17.04 44.30
CA LYS A 2 -25.85 -16.05 44.79
C LYS A 2 -24.37 -16.46 44.57
N GLN A 3 -24.04 -17.73 44.78
CA GLN A 3 -22.68 -18.25 44.59
C GLN A 3 -22.23 -18.23 43.11
N ILE A 4 -23.14 -18.48 42.18
CA ILE A 4 -22.88 -18.46 40.73
C ILE A 4 -22.70 -17.01 40.25
N PHE A 5 -23.49 -16.08 40.80
CA PHE A 5 -23.36 -14.65 40.51
C PHE A 5 -22.01 -14.09 41.00
N ASN A 6 -21.58 -14.45 42.20
CA ASN A 6 -20.29 -14.01 42.74
C ASN A 6 -19.10 -14.59 41.94
N ALA A 7 -19.18 -15.85 41.50
CA ALA A 7 -18.17 -16.44 40.63
C ALA A 7 -18.09 -15.71 39.28
N PHE A 8 -19.22 -15.32 38.70
CA PHE A 8 -19.26 -14.59 37.44
C PHE A 8 -18.67 -13.17 37.55
N VAL A 9 -18.92 -12.48 38.67
CA VAL A 9 -18.33 -11.17 38.97
C VAL A 9 -16.82 -11.27 39.18
N LEU A 10 -16.33 -12.31 39.85
CA LEU A 10 -14.89 -12.50 40.07
C LEU A 10 -14.14 -12.86 38.77
N ILE A 11 -14.75 -13.65 37.89
CA ILE A 11 -14.15 -14.03 36.60
C ILE A 11 -14.08 -12.82 35.65
N THR A 12 -15.15 -12.02 35.59
CA THR A 12 -15.17 -10.80 34.78
C THR A 12 -14.19 -9.74 35.30
N ALA A 13 -14.08 -9.57 36.62
CA ALA A 13 -13.08 -8.70 37.23
C ALA A 13 -11.64 -9.19 36.97
N ALA A 14 -11.39 -10.50 37.03
CA ALA A 14 -10.08 -11.07 36.70
C ALA A 14 -9.72 -10.85 35.21
N CYS A 15 -10.64 -11.07 34.28
CA CYS A 15 -10.40 -10.82 32.85
C CYS A 15 -10.05 -9.36 32.55
N LEU A 16 -10.67 -8.41 33.26
CA LEU A 16 -10.37 -6.97 33.12
C LEU A 16 -9.00 -6.59 33.68
N LEU A 17 -8.48 -7.34 34.65
CA LEU A 17 -7.13 -7.14 35.21
C LEU A 17 -6.02 -7.75 34.33
N PHE A 18 -6.35 -8.69 33.44
CA PHE A 18 -5.40 -9.31 32.51
C PHE A 18 -5.48 -8.76 31.08
N SER A 19 -6.43 -7.86 30.77
CA SER A 19 -6.41 -7.06 29.55
C SER A 19 -5.34 -5.96 29.63
N SER A 20 -4.07 -6.38 29.67
CA SER A 20 -2.97 -5.48 29.36
C SER A 20 -3.09 -5.09 27.88
N PRO A 21 -3.15 -3.79 27.53
CA PRO A 21 -3.08 -3.41 26.14
C PRO A 21 -1.71 -3.85 25.63
N PHE A 22 -1.70 -4.89 24.81
CA PHE A 22 -0.53 -5.25 24.04
C PHE A 22 -0.28 -4.08 23.11
N ALA A 23 0.55 -3.14 23.55
CA ALA A 23 1.05 -2.07 22.72
C ALA A 23 2.01 -2.76 21.73
N ILE A 24 1.47 -3.20 20.61
CA ILE A 24 2.28 -3.55 19.44
C ILE A 24 2.93 -2.23 19.04
N ALA A 25 4.16 -2.02 19.48
CA ALA A 25 4.98 -0.96 18.93
C ALA A 25 5.04 -1.21 17.43
N ALA A 26 4.49 -0.28 16.64
CA ALA A 26 4.57 -0.36 15.20
C ALA A 26 6.05 -0.38 14.84
N SER A 27 6.54 -1.49 14.29
CA SER A 27 7.86 -1.53 13.68
C SER A 27 7.86 -0.50 12.56
N GLY A 28 8.62 0.58 12.73
CA GLY A 28 8.75 1.61 11.70
C GLY A 28 9.28 1.00 10.40
N HIS A 29 8.88 1.57 9.27
CA HIS A 29 9.50 1.26 7.99
C HIS A 29 10.94 1.79 7.99
N PRO A 30 11.95 1.02 7.57
CA PRO A 30 13.32 1.53 7.48
C PRO A 30 13.45 2.59 6.38
N ASP A 31 14.54 3.35 6.40
CA ASP A 31 14.86 4.25 5.30
C ASP A 31 15.00 3.47 3.99
N VAL A 32 14.47 4.04 2.90
CA VAL A 32 14.50 3.43 1.57
C VAL A 32 15.37 4.25 0.64
N ALA A 33 16.43 3.62 0.16
CA ALA A 33 17.24 4.16 -0.92
C ALA A 33 16.46 4.15 -2.24
N LEU A 34 16.33 5.32 -2.88
CA LEU A 34 15.72 5.43 -4.21
C LEU A 34 16.69 4.91 -5.26
N MET A 35 16.20 4.00 -6.12
CA MET A 35 16.98 3.41 -7.21
C MET A 35 16.45 3.88 -8.57
N ASP A 36 17.33 4.05 -9.54
CA ASP A 36 16.98 4.28 -10.95
C ASP A 36 16.50 2.97 -11.63
N HIS A 37 16.21 3.02 -12.94
CA HIS A 37 15.75 1.84 -13.67
C HIS A 37 16.84 0.78 -13.91
N GLN A 38 18.12 1.14 -13.87
CA GLN A 38 19.26 0.22 -13.85
C GLN A 38 19.44 -0.45 -12.48
N GLY A 39 18.89 0.14 -11.42
CA GLY A 39 19.10 -0.29 -10.03
C GLY A 39 20.25 0.43 -9.32
N ASN A 40 20.75 1.55 -9.85
CA ASN A 40 21.73 2.39 -9.14
C ASN A 40 21.02 3.38 -8.23
N LEU A 41 21.72 3.90 -7.22
CA LEU A 41 21.21 4.99 -6.38
C LEU A 41 20.89 6.23 -7.21
N VAL A 42 19.72 6.82 -6.97
CA VAL A 42 19.36 8.13 -7.50
C VAL A 42 20.17 9.21 -6.80
N VAL A 43 20.78 10.09 -7.58
CA VAL A 43 21.49 11.28 -7.07
C VAL A 43 20.47 12.37 -6.73
N LEU A 44 20.55 12.93 -5.51
CA LEU A 44 19.56 13.88 -4.97
C LEU A 44 19.33 15.12 -5.85
N ASP A 45 20.35 15.58 -6.57
CA ASP A 45 20.28 16.75 -7.48
C ASP A 45 20.39 16.36 -8.96
N GLY A 46 20.15 15.09 -9.29
CA GLY A 46 20.17 14.58 -10.65
C GLY A 46 18.82 14.69 -11.36
N ASN A 47 18.84 14.50 -12.68
CA ASN A 47 17.62 14.43 -13.51
C ASN A 47 17.13 13.00 -13.76
N THR A 48 17.75 12.01 -13.14
CA THR A 48 17.38 10.60 -13.32
C THR A 48 16.14 10.29 -12.47
N PRO A 49 15.02 9.86 -13.08
CA PRO A 49 13.85 9.46 -12.33
C PRO A 49 14.11 8.17 -11.55
N TYR A 50 13.52 8.06 -10.36
CA TYR A 50 13.54 6.80 -9.62
C TYR A 50 12.59 5.77 -10.25
N SER A 51 12.87 4.49 -10.02
CA SER A 51 12.05 3.36 -10.45
C SER A 51 11.35 2.73 -9.24
N PRO A 52 10.01 2.85 -9.12
CA PRO A 52 9.26 2.15 -8.07
C PRO A 52 9.52 0.64 -8.04
N LYS A 53 9.74 0.03 -9.22
CA LYS A 53 10.05 -1.41 -9.33
C LYS A 53 11.38 -1.77 -8.69
N LYS A 54 12.42 -0.96 -8.90
CA LYS A 54 13.76 -1.22 -8.33
C LYS A 54 13.85 -0.81 -6.86
N THR A 55 13.13 0.25 -6.47
CA THR A 55 13.09 0.75 -5.09
C THR A 55 12.24 -0.15 -4.18
N CYS A 56 10.93 -0.30 -4.47
CA CYS A 56 10.01 -1.01 -3.59
C CYS A 56 10.09 -2.53 -3.78
N GLY A 57 10.41 -2.99 -4.99
CA GLY A 57 10.51 -4.41 -5.33
C GLY A 57 11.67 -5.15 -4.64
N GLY A 58 12.58 -4.43 -3.98
CA GLY A 58 13.63 -5.04 -3.16
C GLY A 58 13.14 -5.58 -1.82
N CYS A 59 12.06 -5.01 -1.27
CA CYS A 59 11.50 -5.37 0.04
C CYS A 59 10.06 -5.88 -0.01
N HIS A 60 9.34 -5.61 -1.11
CA HIS A 60 7.95 -5.97 -1.30
C HIS A 60 7.74 -6.68 -2.62
N ASP A 61 6.67 -7.48 -2.70
CA ASP A 61 6.18 -8.01 -3.96
C ASP A 61 5.62 -6.85 -4.81
N TYR A 62 6.39 -6.45 -5.82
CA TYR A 62 6.04 -5.35 -6.70
C TYR A 62 4.79 -5.67 -7.55
N ASP A 63 4.60 -6.92 -7.92
CA ASP A 63 3.42 -7.32 -8.69
C ASP A 63 2.18 -7.23 -7.79
N MET A 64 2.28 -7.60 -6.52
CA MET A 64 1.21 -7.37 -5.55
C MET A 64 0.90 -5.87 -5.37
N ILE A 65 1.91 -5.03 -5.20
CA ILE A 65 1.74 -3.57 -5.04
C ILE A 65 0.98 -2.99 -6.24
N THR A 66 1.40 -3.34 -7.45
CA THR A 66 0.81 -2.78 -8.69
C THR A 66 -0.59 -3.30 -8.98
N ASN A 67 -1.05 -4.34 -8.27
CA ASN A 67 -2.44 -4.82 -8.36
C ASN A 67 -3.35 -4.24 -7.26
N ALA A 68 -2.83 -3.40 -6.36
CA ALA A 68 -3.68 -2.75 -5.36
C ALA A 68 -4.68 -1.77 -6.01
N TYR A 69 -5.85 -1.60 -5.39
CA TYR A 69 -7.00 -0.87 -5.96
C TYR A 69 -6.64 0.48 -6.61
N HIS A 70 -5.84 1.31 -5.91
CA HIS A 70 -5.46 2.63 -6.42
C HIS A 70 -4.53 2.57 -7.64
N PHE A 71 -3.73 1.51 -7.78
CA PHE A 71 -2.92 1.27 -8.97
C PHE A 71 -3.74 0.73 -10.14
N GLN A 72 -4.99 0.33 -9.94
CA GLN A 72 -5.80 -0.30 -10.99
C GLN A 72 -6.95 0.60 -11.47
N GLN A 73 -7.24 1.69 -10.78
CA GLN A 73 -8.35 2.59 -11.12
C GLN A 73 -8.13 3.24 -12.50
N GLY A 74 -8.87 2.79 -13.52
CA GLY A 74 -8.72 3.23 -14.92
C GLY A 74 -7.78 2.38 -15.76
N ARG A 75 -7.15 1.35 -15.19
CA ARG A 75 -6.31 0.43 -15.97
C ARG A 75 -7.13 -0.41 -16.92
N THR A 76 -8.30 -0.85 -16.45
CA THR A 76 -9.17 -1.77 -17.15
C THR A 76 -10.58 -1.23 -17.30
N ASP A 77 -11.27 -1.64 -18.35
CA ASP A 77 -12.72 -1.44 -18.48
C ASP A 77 -13.53 -2.39 -17.59
N ALA A 78 -14.86 -2.31 -17.71
CA ALA A 78 -15.81 -3.15 -16.96
C ALA A 78 -15.68 -4.65 -17.26
N GLU A 79 -15.08 -5.01 -18.41
CA GLU A 79 -14.81 -6.40 -18.80
C GLU A 79 -13.40 -6.87 -18.39
N GLY A 80 -12.62 -6.01 -17.72
CA GLY A 80 -11.27 -6.33 -17.25
C GLY A 80 -10.19 -6.24 -18.33
N ARG A 81 -10.49 -5.68 -19.51
CA ARG A 81 -9.49 -5.49 -20.58
C ARG A 81 -8.63 -4.28 -20.26
N ILE A 82 -7.31 -4.37 -20.48
CA ILE A 82 -6.41 -3.21 -20.31
C ILE A 82 -6.72 -2.17 -21.39
N VAL A 83 -7.06 -0.94 -21.00
CA VAL A 83 -7.52 0.14 -21.91
C VAL A 83 -6.62 1.37 -21.90
N ILE A 84 -5.34 1.19 -21.52
CA ILE A 84 -4.36 2.27 -21.43
C ILE A 84 -3.74 2.54 -22.78
N SER A 85 -3.63 3.83 -23.14
CA SER A 85 -3.03 4.25 -24.41
C SER A 85 -2.40 5.64 -24.30
N ASP A 86 -1.20 5.80 -24.89
CA ASP A 86 -0.57 7.12 -25.09
C ASP A 86 -1.41 8.04 -26.00
N GLY A 87 -2.31 7.46 -26.81
CA GLY A 87 -3.25 8.17 -27.67
C GLY A 87 -4.64 8.37 -27.05
N PHE A 88 -4.82 8.11 -25.76
CA PHE A 88 -6.14 8.13 -25.11
C PHE A 88 -6.81 9.52 -25.18
N ASP A 89 -6.08 10.59 -24.82
CA ASP A 89 -6.54 11.96 -24.97
C ASP A 89 -5.52 12.77 -25.78
N SER A 90 -5.88 13.11 -27.03
CA SER A 90 -5.01 13.88 -27.93
C SER A 90 -4.76 15.32 -27.47
N LYS A 91 -5.63 15.87 -26.59
CA LYS A 91 -5.44 17.20 -26.00
C LYS A 91 -4.64 17.15 -24.71
N LYS A 92 -4.60 15.98 -24.04
CA LYS A 92 -3.88 15.74 -22.79
C LYS A 92 -3.08 14.44 -22.93
N PRO A 93 -1.93 14.46 -23.63
CA PRO A 93 -1.15 13.25 -23.92
C PRO A 93 -0.66 12.48 -22.68
N TRP A 94 -0.68 13.15 -21.53
CA TRP A 94 -0.35 12.57 -20.25
C TRP A 94 -1.51 11.83 -19.57
N ASN A 95 -2.75 11.96 -20.05
CA ASN A 95 -3.88 11.18 -19.55
C ASN A 95 -3.96 9.89 -20.36
N LEU A 96 -3.59 8.78 -19.74
CA LEU A 96 -3.51 7.49 -20.41
C LEU A 96 -4.77 6.63 -20.27
N SER A 97 -5.72 7.04 -19.43
CA SER A 97 -6.97 6.33 -19.16
C SER A 97 -8.09 7.23 -18.64
N ASP A 98 -9.30 6.67 -18.50
CA ASP A 98 -10.47 7.30 -17.92
C ASP A 98 -10.40 7.46 -16.39
N GLY A 99 -9.73 6.55 -15.69
CA GLY A 99 -9.51 6.56 -14.23
C GLY A 99 -8.25 7.30 -13.79
N MET A 100 -7.69 6.96 -12.63
CA MET A 100 -6.47 7.60 -12.10
C MET A 100 -5.19 7.01 -12.68
N TYR A 101 -5.28 5.89 -13.41
CA TYR A 101 -4.11 5.26 -13.99
C TYR A 101 -3.46 6.15 -15.04
N GLY A 102 -2.20 6.50 -14.78
CA GLY A 102 -1.44 7.38 -15.66
C GLY A 102 -1.87 8.84 -15.56
N LYS A 103 -2.77 9.23 -14.65
CA LYS A 103 -3.01 10.65 -14.34
C LYS A 103 -1.93 11.15 -13.38
N TRP A 104 -1.52 12.40 -13.57
CA TRP A 104 -0.66 13.14 -12.64
C TRP A 104 -1.48 14.14 -11.82
#